data_AF-A0AA46PRK9-F1
#
_entry.id   AF-A0AA46PRK9-F1
#
_cell.length_a   1.000
_cell.length_b   1.000
_cell.length_c   1.000
_cell.angle_alpha   90.00
_cell.angle_beta   90.00
_cell.angle_gamma   90.00
#
_symmetry.space_group_name_H-M   'P 1'
#
loop_
_entity.id
_entity.type
_entity.pdbx_description
1 polymer ?
#
loop_
_entity_poly.entity_id
_entity_poly.type
_entity_poly.pdbx_seq_one_letter_code
_entity_poly.pdbx_strand_id
1 'polypeptide(L)'
;MFLLIVFYGSIKKLDHFQKEQAGQCKMEELDTLGIWCTSDFESAKSFAIGTETVCEISETDFWEDGTPKVVQYDKLIHGFVYKVYIDEPNLREFDSYDQFMNERDPFCDYASTKKRHLTWQDKAILVNKDEANTLFYRSLSKQGNDGMVIPKMPIETGPEDMYCIFSGDIMQIADVFSME
;
A
#
# COMPACT_ATOMS: atom_id res chain seq x y z
N MET A 1 2.18 29.26 -1.54
CA MET A 1 2.75 28.12 -0.83
C MET A 1 1.66 27.06 -0.76
N PHE A 2 1.78 25.97 -1.52
CA PHE A 2 0.73 24.95 -1.59
C PHE A 2 1.12 23.76 -0.70
N LEU A 3 0.47 23.66 0.47
CA LEU A 3 0.62 22.56 1.41
C LEU A 3 -0.30 21.41 0.97
N LEU A 4 0.24 20.19 0.83
CA LEU A 4 -0.56 19.00 0.59
C LEU A 4 -0.88 18.33 1.93
N ILE A 5 -2.17 18.02 2.15
CA ILE A 5 -2.66 17.27 3.32
C ILE A 5 -3.19 15.93 2.82
N VAL A 6 -2.64 14.84 3.35
CA VAL A 6 -3.07 13.47 3.02
C VAL A 6 -3.21 12.63 4.29
N PHE A 7 -3.89 11.50 4.16
CA PHE A 7 -4.08 10.51 5.20
C PHE A 7 -3.37 9.21 4.83
N TYR A 8 -2.68 8.65 5.81
CA TYR A 8 -1.96 7.38 5.70
C TYR A 8 -2.51 6.41 6.74
N GLY A 9 -2.97 5.23 6.31
CA GLY A 9 -3.38 4.16 7.22
C GLY A 9 -2.29 3.10 7.39
N SER A 10 -2.07 2.63 8.62
CA SER A 10 -1.12 1.53 8.91
C SER A 10 -1.58 0.73 10.14
N ILE A 11 -1.35 -0.58 10.11
CA ILE A 11 -1.60 -1.45 11.25
C ILE A 11 -0.58 -1.23 12.37
N LYS A 12 0.63 -0.79 12.01
CA LYS A 12 1.73 -0.53 12.94
C LYS A 12 1.76 0.93 13.35
N LYS A 13 2.08 1.17 14.62
CA LYS A 13 2.43 2.51 15.09
C LYS A 13 3.75 2.95 14.46
N LEU A 14 3.79 4.17 13.94
CA LEU A 14 4.96 4.80 13.32
C LEU A 14 5.34 6.05 14.12
N ASP A 15 6.63 6.17 14.44
CA ASP A 15 7.18 7.41 14.99
C ASP A 15 7.67 8.35 13.87
N HIS A 16 8.03 7.79 12.72
CA HIS A 16 8.46 8.48 11.52
C HIS A 16 8.18 7.63 10.27
N PHE A 17 8.08 8.26 9.10
CA PHE A 17 7.87 7.57 7.83
C PHE A 17 9.18 6.96 7.29
N GLN A 18 9.18 5.66 7.00
CA GLN A 18 10.26 4.99 6.28
C GLN A 18 9.69 4.18 5.12
N LYS A 19 10.35 4.25 3.95
CA LYS A 19 9.92 3.53 2.73
C LYS A 19 9.78 2.02 2.94
N GLU A 20 10.62 1.43 3.77
CA GLU A 20 10.66 -0.01 4.06
C GLU A 20 9.57 -0.47 5.05
N GLN A 21 8.84 0.47 5.66
CA GLN A 21 7.80 0.20 6.66
C GLN A 21 6.40 0.56 6.18
N ALA A 22 6.11 0.44 4.87
CA ALA A 22 4.74 0.57 4.37
C ALA A 22 3.91 -0.62 4.87
N GLY A 23 3.45 -0.57 6.12
CA GLY A 23 2.62 -1.57 6.80
C GLY A 23 1.17 -1.58 6.31
N GLN A 24 0.97 -1.31 5.02
CA GLN A 24 -0.32 -1.19 4.37
C GLN A 24 -0.73 -2.56 3.83
N CYS A 25 -1.76 -3.16 4.41
CA CYS A 25 -2.14 -4.54 4.10
C CYS A 25 -2.74 -4.79 2.70
N LYS A 26 -3.01 -3.75 1.91
CA LYS A 26 -3.86 -3.86 0.70
C LYS A 26 -3.24 -3.37 -0.61
N MET A 27 -1.94 -3.07 -0.60
CA MET A 27 -1.22 -2.53 -1.78
C MET A 27 -0.24 -3.53 -2.39
N GLU A 28 -0.47 -4.85 -2.27
CA GLU A 28 0.54 -5.89 -2.53
C GLU A 28 1.27 -5.81 -3.89
N GLU A 29 0.70 -5.25 -4.97
CA GLU A 29 1.43 -5.12 -6.25
C GLU A 29 2.29 -3.85 -6.34
N LEU A 30 1.97 -2.84 -5.52
CA LEU A 30 2.44 -1.46 -5.63
C LEU A 30 3.07 -0.92 -4.33
N ASP A 31 3.04 -1.69 -3.25
CA ASP A 31 3.55 -1.41 -1.91
C ASP A 31 5.05 -1.01 -1.91
N THR A 32 5.85 -1.52 -2.84
CA THR A 32 7.29 -1.21 -2.93
C THR A 32 7.62 0.04 -3.74
N LEU A 33 6.63 0.70 -4.35
CA LEU A 33 6.83 1.97 -5.06
C LEU A 33 7.17 3.11 -4.10
N GLY A 34 6.45 3.21 -2.99
CA GLY A 34 6.54 4.31 -2.04
C GLY A 34 5.46 4.22 -0.96
N ILE A 35 5.25 5.33 -0.28
CA ILE A 35 4.31 5.48 0.83
C ILE A 35 2.96 5.93 0.24
N TRP A 36 1.94 5.09 0.32
CA TRP A 36 0.62 5.41 -0.26
C TRP A 36 -0.26 6.16 0.71
N CYS A 37 -0.81 7.27 0.27
CA CYS A 37 -1.73 8.11 1.02
C CYS A 37 -2.96 8.45 0.17
N THR A 38 -4.00 8.98 0.80
CA THR A 38 -5.21 9.46 0.13
C THR A 38 -5.62 10.82 0.70
N SER A 39 -6.40 11.60 -0.03
CA SER A 39 -7.00 12.83 0.52
C SER A 39 -8.21 12.54 1.43
N ASP A 40 -8.75 11.32 1.39
CA ASP A 40 -9.94 10.91 2.13
C ASP A 40 -9.61 10.10 3.40
N PHE A 41 -10.12 10.56 4.54
CA PHE A 41 -9.87 9.92 5.83
C PHE A 41 -10.52 8.53 5.91
N GLU A 42 -11.72 8.35 5.36
CA GLU A 42 -12.44 7.07 5.46
C GLU A 42 -11.76 5.97 4.64
N SER A 43 -11.27 6.32 3.44
CA SER A 43 -10.48 5.43 2.60
C SER A 43 -9.18 5.02 3.29
N ALA A 44 -8.51 5.95 3.99
CA ALA A 44 -7.30 5.65 4.74
C ALA A 44 -7.50 4.61 5.85
N LYS A 45 -8.68 4.57 6.50
CA LYS A 45 -8.98 3.58 7.55
C LYS A 45 -8.85 2.15 7.06
N SER A 46 -9.18 1.88 5.80
CA SER A 46 -9.12 0.53 5.24
C SER A 46 -7.71 -0.06 5.19
N PHE A 47 -6.68 0.79 5.17
CA PHE A 47 -5.27 0.41 5.23
C PHE A 47 -4.76 0.28 6.68
N ALA A 48 -5.52 0.77 7.66
CA ALA A 48 -5.24 0.66 9.09
C ALA A 48 -5.94 -0.56 9.74
N ILE A 49 -6.58 -1.42 8.96
CA ILE A 49 -7.27 -2.63 9.44
C ILE A 49 -6.64 -3.84 8.75
N GLY A 50 -6.32 -4.88 9.52
CA GLY A 50 -5.84 -6.15 9.00
C GLY A 50 -6.14 -7.31 9.94
N THR A 51 -5.53 -8.46 9.66
CA THR A 51 -5.70 -9.67 10.46
C THR A 51 -4.36 -10.23 10.91
N GLU A 52 -4.30 -10.75 12.14
CA GLU A 52 -3.21 -11.61 12.60
C GLU A 52 -3.74 -13.03 12.80
N THR A 53 -2.98 -14.02 12.33
CA THR A 53 -3.25 -15.42 12.64
C THR A 53 -2.76 -15.70 14.06
N VAL A 54 -3.69 -16.04 14.95
CA VAL A 54 -3.42 -16.43 16.33
C VAL A 54 -3.48 -17.95 16.43
N CYS A 55 -2.46 -18.54 17.05
CA CYS A 55 -2.44 -19.95 17.43
C CYS A 55 -2.49 -20.03 18.96
N GLU A 56 -3.60 -20.53 19.51
CA GLU A 56 -3.76 -20.69 20.96
C GLU A 56 -4.20 -22.10 21.32
N ILE A 57 -3.89 -22.47 22.56
CA ILE A 57 -4.32 -23.74 23.13
C ILE A 57 -5.76 -23.56 23.56
N SER A 58 -6.67 -24.35 23.01
CA SER A 58 -8.08 -24.29 23.33
C SER A 58 -8.34 -24.72 24.77
N GLU A 59 -9.09 -23.90 25.51
CA GLU A 59 -9.55 -24.23 26.86
C GLU A 59 -10.77 -25.18 26.84
N THR A 60 -11.44 -25.31 25.69
CA THR A 60 -12.72 -26.01 25.57
C THR A 60 -12.69 -27.21 24.62
N ASP A 61 -11.71 -27.29 23.71
CA ASP A 61 -11.56 -28.40 22.78
C ASP A 61 -10.35 -29.27 23.13
N PHE A 62 -10.59 -30.58 23.23
CA PHE A 62 -9.57 -31.59 23.53
C PHE A 62 -9.58 -32.68 22.46
N TRP A 63 -8.41 -33.26 22.18
CA TRP A 63 -8.26 -34.50 21.42
C TRP A 63 -8.81 -35.68 22.24
N GLU A 64 -9.01 -36.83 21.60
CA GLU A 64 -9.57 -38.03 22.24
C GLU A 64 -8.69 -38.57 23.38
N ASP A 65 -7.40 -38.24 23.38
CA ASP A 65 -6.45 -38.57 24.44
C ASP A 65 -6.45 -37.59 25.63
N GLY A 66 -7.32 -36.57 25.60
CA GLY A 66 -7.45 -35.54 26.63
C GLY A 66 -6.42 -34.41 26.51
N THR A 67 -5.59 -34.37 25.47
CA THR A 67 -4.71 -33.22 25.21
C THR A 67 -5.50 -32.05 24.63
N PRO A 68 -5.29 -30.79 25.07
CA PRO A 68 -6.02 -29.66 24.51
C PRO A 68 -5.62 -29.43 23.05
N LYS A 69 -6.59 -29.08 22.21
CA LYS A 69 -6.33 -28.78 20.79
C LYS A 69 -5.66 -27.44 20.64
N VAL A 70 -4.84 -27.30 19.61
CA VAL A 70 -4.37 -26.00 19.13
C VAL A 70 -5.40 -25.49 18.13
N VAL A 71 -5.98 -24.34 18.41
CA VAL A 71 -6.89 -23.65 17.50
C VAL A 71 -6.16 -22.50 16.82
N GLN A 72 -6.42 -22.35 15.53
CA GLN A 72 -5.87 -21.28 14.70
C GLN A 72 -7.04 -20.48 14.14
N TYR A 73 -7.05 -19.17 14.38
CA TYR A 73 -8.05 -18.26 13.83
C TYR A 73 -7.42 -16.91 13.51
N ASP A 74 -8.07 -16.17 12.60
CA ASP A 74 -7.67 -14.82 12.26
C ASP A 74 -8.37 -13.81 13.17
N LYS A 75 -7.57 -13.02 13.87
CA LYS A 75 -8.02 -11.95 14.76
C LYS A 75 -7.91 -10.61 14.05
N LEU A 76 -8.95 -9.80 14.13
CA LEU A 76 -8.97 -8.45 13.58
C LEU A 76 -8.01 -7.55 14.38
N ILE A 77 -7.15 -6.81 13.68
CA ILE A 77 -6.27 -5.79 14.26
C ILE A 77 -6.68 -4.42 13.75
N HIS A 78 -6.78 -3.50 14.70
CA HIS A 78 -7.01 -2.08 14.47
C HIS A 78 -5.70 -1.32 14.65
N GLY A 79 -5.35 -0.53 13.65
CA GLY A 79 -4.13 0.26 13.61
C GLY A 79 -4.38 1.75 13.82
N PHE A 80 -3.70 2.56 13.01
CA PHE A 80 -3.66 4.01 13.12
C PHE A 80 -3.86 4.67 11.75
N VAL A 81 -4.57 5.79 11.75
CA VAL A 81 -4.62 6.71 10.61
C VAL A 81 -3.84 7.98 10.97
N TYR A 82 -2.91 8.38 10.11
CA TYR A 82 -2.05 9.54 10.29
C TYR A 82 -2.53 10.64 9.36
N LYS A 83 -2.74 11.84 9.90
CA LYS A 83 -2.84 13.06 9.09
C LYS A 83 -1.44 13.55 8.80
N VAL A 84 -1.11 13.75 7.54
CA VAL A 84 0.25 14.08 7.08
C VAL A 84 0.24 15.38 6.31
N TYR A 85 1.23 16.22 6.60
CA TYR A 85 1.56 17.41 5.84
C TYR A 85 2.79 17.15 4.97
N ILE A 86 2.71 17.59 3.72
CA ILE A 86 3.80 17.50 2.75
C ILE A 86 3.99 18.90 2.17
N ASP A 87 5.19 19.44 2.32
CA ASP A 87 5.53 20.79 1.88
C ASP A 87 5.90 20.79 0.40
N GLU A 88 5.06 21.43 -0.42
CA GLU A 88 5.26 21.65 -1.86
C GLU A 88 5.86 20.46 -2.64
N PRO A 89 5.27 19.25 -2.57
CA PRO A 89 5.85 18.10 -3.27
C PRO A 89 5.73 18.25 -4.78
N ASN A 90 6.79 17.91 -5.52
CA ASN A 90 6.72 17.79 -6.97
C ASN A 90 6.15 16.43 -7.37
N LEU A 91 4.84 16.35 -7.60
CA LEU A 91 4.17 15.11 -7.93
C LEU A 91 3.98 14.95 -9.44
N ARG A 92 4.30 13.76 -9.95
CA ARG A 92 3.86 13.34 -11.27
C ARG A 92 2.34 13.12 -11.25
N GLU A 93 1.61 13.93 -12.01
CA GLU A 93 0.16 13.77 -12.20
C GLU A 93 -0.12 12.81 -13.36
N PHE A 94 -0.95 11.80 -13.11
CA PHE A 94 -1.51 10.91 -14.14
C PHE A 94 -2.96 11.29 -14.41
N ASP A 95 -3.43 11.14 -15.65
CA ASP A 95 -4.82 11.38 -16.01
C ASP A 95 -5.75 10.24 -15.57
N SER A 96 -5.19 9.03 -15.42
CA SER A 96 -5.94 7.83 -15.03
C SER A 96 -5.05 6.71 -14.51
N TYR A 97 -5.65 5.75 -13.82
CA TYR A 97 -5.00 4.49 -13.44
C TYR A 97 -4.43 3.74 -14.65
N ASP A 98 -5.16 3.70 -15.77
CA ASP A 98 -4.70 3.02 -16.99
C ASP A 98 -3.44 3.67 -17.57
N GLN A 99 -3.35 5.00 -17.54
CA GLN A 99 -2.14 5.70 -17.97
C GLN A 99 -0.96 5.35 -17.07
N PHE A 100 -1.15 5.38 -15.75
CA PHE A 100 -0.12 4.96 -14.79
C PHE A 100 0.36 3.53 -15.09
N MET A 101 -0.56 2.59 -15.25
CA MET A 101 -0.22 1.19 -15.54
C MET A 101 0.50 1.04 -16.88
N ASN A 102 0.08 1.78 -17.92
CA ASN A 102 0.74 1.78 -19.22
C ASN A 102 2.16 2.38 -19.17
N GLU A 103 2.40 3.40 -18.36
CA GLU A 103 3.75 3.99 -18.17
C GLU A 103 4.66 3.07 -17.33
N ARG A 104 4.08 2.25 -16.44
CA ARG A 104 4.79 1.26 -15.61
C ARG A 104 5.06 -0.06 -16.34
N ASP A 105 4.18 -0.46 -17.27
CA ASP A 105 4.24 -1.72 -18.02
C ASP A 105 5.61 -2.03 -18.65
N PRO A 106 6.37 -1.06 -19.21
CA PRO A 106 7.69 -1.31 -19.79
C PRO A 106 8.75 -1.83 -18.79
N PHE A 107 8.52 -1.68 -17.49
CA PHE A 107 9.40 -2.20 -16.45
C PHE A 107 8.97 -3.58 -15.93
N CYS A 108 7.81 -4.07 -16.38
CA CYS A 108 7.17 -5.27 -15.85
C CYS A 108 7.44 -6.50 -16.73
N ASP A 109 7.85 -7.58 -16.08
CA ASP A 109 7.99 -8.90 -16.69
C ASP A 109 6.83 -9.78 -16.26
N TYR A 110 6.03 -10.19 -17.25
CA TYR A 110 4.86 -11.03 -17.04
C TYR A 110 5.13 -12.47 -17.51
N ALA A 111 4.68 -13.43 -16.72
CA ALA A 111 4.71 -14.85 -17.08
C ALA A 111 3.31 -15.35 -17.49
N SER A 112 3.24 -16.03 -18.64
CA SER A 112 2.06 -16.79 -19.07
C SER A 112 2.47 -18.02 -19.88
N THR A 113 1.72 -19.11 -19.73
CA THR A 113 1.90 -20.33 -20.52
C THR A 113 1.24 -20.26 -21.89
N LYS A 114 0.43 -19.22 -22.18
CA LYS A 114 -0.46 -19.17 -23.36
C LYS A 114 -0.15 -18.07 -24.38
N LYS A 115 0.52 -16.98 -24.01
CA LYS A 115 0.73 -15.78 -24.85
C LYS A 115 2.16 -15.26 -24.72
N ARG A 116 2.74 -14.77 -25.83
CA ARG A 116 4.16 -14.33 -25.91
C ARG A 116 4.38 -12.81 -25.85
N HIS A 117 3.34 -11.99 -25.69
CA HIS A 117 3.44 -10.55 -25.46
C HIS A 117 2.34 -10.16 -24.48
N LEU A 118 2.71 -10.00 -23.22
CA LEU A 118 1.79 -9.74 -22.13
C LEU A 118 1.93 -8.29 -21.69
N THR A 119 0.81 -7.74 -21.26
CA THR A 119 0.69 -6.42 -20.65
C THR A 119 -0.07 -6.56 -19.34
N TRP A 120 -0.07 -5.53 -18.50
CA TRP A 120 -0.88 -5.49 -17.28
C TRP A 120 -2.37 -5.81 -17.51
N GLN A 121 -2.91 -5.48 -18.69
CA GLN A 121 -4.30 -5.76 -19.05
C GLN A 121 -4.59 -7.27 -19.19
N ASP A 122 -3.57 -8.08 -19.47
CA ASP A 122 -3.71 -9.54 -19.61
C ASP A 122 -3.87 -10.25 -18.26
N LYS A 123 -3.75 -9.54 -17.12
CA LYS A 123 -3.83 -10.07 -15.75
C LYS A 123 -2.93 -11.30 -15.55
N ALA A 124 -1.75 -11.27 -16.17
CA ALA A 124 -0.74 -12.30 -16.06
C ALA A 124 0.07 -12.15 -14.76
N ILE A 125 0.82 -13.19 -14.38
CA ILE A 125 1.62 -13.18 -13.16
C ILE A 125 2.81 -12.25 -13.36
N LEU A 126 2.89 -11.16 -12.59
CA LEU A 126 4.05 -10.28 -12.55
C LEU A 126 5.18 -10.96 -11.76
N VAL A 127 6.32 -11.21 -12.41
CA VAL A 127 7.41 -11.99 -11.79
C VAL A 127 8.55 -11.15 -11.24
N ASN A 128 8.63 -9.87 -11.61
CA ASN A 128 9.71 -8.96 -11.24
C ASN A 128 9.23 -7.72 -10.45
N LYS A 129 8.13 -7.84 -9.68
CA LYS A 129 7.44 -6.73 -8.99
C LYS A 129 8.39 -5.69 -8.37
N ASP A 130 9.30 -6.12 -7.50
CA ASP A 130 10.16 -5.20 -6.74
C ASP A 130 11.17 -4.49 -7.64
N GLU A 131 11.70 -5.18 -8.65
CA GLU A 131 12.58 -4.59 -9.66
C GLU A 131 11.82 -3.60 -10.54
N ALA A 132 10.64 -3.99 -11.04
CA ALA A 132 9.77 -3.14 -11.85
C ALA A 132 9.42 -1.84 -11.11
N ASN A 133 8.97 -1.97 -9.85
CA ASN A 133 8.63 -0.84 -9.00
C ASN A 133 9.87 0.05 -8.75
N THR A 134 11.03 -0.56 -8.47
CA THR A 134 12.29 0.18 -8.28
C THR A 134 12.70 0.96 -9.52
N LEU A 135 12.64 0.36 -10.70
CA LEU A 135 13.02 0.98 -11.96
C LEU A 135 12.06 2.12 -12.33
N PHE A 136 10.76 1.89 -12.17
CA PHE A 136 9.73 2.89 -12.41
C PHE A 136 9.89 4.10 -11.48
N TYR A 137 9.99 3.87 -10.17
CA TYR A 137 10.28 4.91 -9.17
C TYR A 137 11.54 5.71 -9.52
N ARG A 138 12.65 5.03 -9.87
CA ARG A 138 13.90 5.69 -10.28
C ARG A 138 13.72 6.53 -11.53
N SER A 139 12.91 6.08 -12.48
CA SER A 139 12.62 6.83 -13.72
C SER A 139 11.91 8.16 -13.43
N LEU A 140 10.97 8.17 -12.50
CA LEU A 140 10.24 9.38 -12.09
C LEU A 140 11.10 10.29 -11.21
N SER A 141 11.90 9.71 -10.31
CA SER A 141 12.84 10.46 -9.46
C SER A 141 13.90 11.21 -10.28
N LYS A 142 14.40 10.59 -11.37
CA LYS A 142 15.34 11.24 -12.29
C LYS A 142 14.75 12.46 -13.00
N GLN A 143 13.43 12.54 -13.09
CA GLN A 143 12.71 13.70 -13.63
C GLN A 143 12.45 14.77 -12.56
N GLY A 144 12.91 14.54 -11.32
CA GLY A 144 12.75 15.45 -10.19
C GLY A 144 11.44 15.32 -9.44
N ASN A 145 10.68 14.24 -9.64
CA ASN A 145 9.41 14.03 -8.92
C ASN A 145 9.68 13.41 -7.54
N ASP A 146 9.02 13.95 -6.52
CA ASP A 146 9.02 13.46 -5.13
C ASP A 146 7.99 12.35 -4.89
N GLY A 147 7.07 12.18 -5.84
CA GLY A 147 6.02 11.20 -5.80
C GLY A 147 5.14 11.26 -7.04
N MET A 148 3.94 10.70 -6.92
CA MET A 148 2.93 10.73 -7.96
C MET A 148 1.53 10.75 -7.38
N VAL A 149 0.57 11.23 -8.16
CA VAL A 149 -0.86 11.15 -7.86
C VAL A 149 -1.56 10.37 -8.97
N ILE A 150 -2.38 9.41 -8.57
CA ILE A 150 -3.17 8.57 -9.46
C ILE A 150 -4.65 8.80 -9.12
N PRO A 151 -5.40 9.46 -10.02
CA PRO A 151 -6.80 9.73 -9.77
C PRO A 151 -7.63 8.47 -9.89
N LYS A 152 -8.65 8.34 -9.04
CA LYS A 152 -9.64 7.24 -9.05
C LYS A 152 -9.00 5.85 -9.15
N MET A 153 -7.92 5.64 -8.43
CA MET A 153 -7.25 4.36 -8.35
C MET A 153 -8.23 3.30 -7.80
N PRO A 154 -8.39 2.14 -8.46
CA PRO A 154 -9.32 1.12 -8.00
C PRO A 154 -8.76 0.42 -6.75
N ILE A 155 -9.13 0.92 -5.57
CA ILE A 155 -8.84 0.30 -4.27
C ILE A 155 -10.09 -0.39 -3.72
N GLU A 156 -9.93 -1.23 -2.69
CA GLU A 156 -11.03 -2.04 -2.15
C GLU A 156 -12.22 -1.22 -1.63
N THR A 157 -11.98 -0.02 -1.10
CA THR A 157 -13.05 0.88 -0.60
C THR A 157 -13.80 1.61 -1.71
N GLY A 158 -13.36 1.49 -2.97
CA GLY A 158 -13.89 2.22 -4.11
C GLY A 158 -12.81 3.09 -4.78
N PRO A 159 -13.09 3.67 -5.96
CA PRO A 159 -12.13 4.51 -6.66
C PRO A 159 -11.82 5.78 -5.88
N GLU A 160 -10.55 6.01 -5.56
CA GLU A 160 -10.10 7.17 -4.76
C GLU A 160 -8.80 7.74 -5.34
N ASP A 161 -8.56 9.03 -5.10
CA ASP A 161 -7.31 9.66 -5.52
C ASP A 161 -6.19 9.25 -4.55
N MET A 162 -5.18 8.56 -5.10
CA MET A 162 -4.09 7.98 -4.34
C MET A 162 -2.78 8.69 -4.64
N TYR A 163 -2.05 9.01 -3.58
CA TYR A 163 -0.76 9.68 -3.60
C TYR A 163 0.33 8.69 -3.21
N CYS A 164 1.33 8.47 -4.06
CA CYS A 164 2.48 7.65 -3.74
C CYS A 164 3.69 8.55 -3.53
N ILE A 165 4.16 8.65 -2.29
CA ILE A 165 5.29 9.51 -1.90
C ILE A 165 6.55 8.67 -1.80
N PHE A 166 7.62 9.11 -2.46
CA PHE A 166 8.81 8.27 -2.61
C PHE A 166 9.75 8.29 -1.40
N SER A 167 9.76 9.37 -0.63
CA SER A 167 10.53 9.49 0.62
C SER A 167 9.68 10.02 1.76
N GLY A 168 9.87 9.45 2.95
CA GLY A 168 9.26 9.96 4.18
C GLY A 168 9.88 11.27 4.67
N ASP A 169 11.02 11.70 4.14
CA ASP A 169 11.75 12.89 4.61
C ASP A 169 10.96 14.20 4.43
N ILE A 170 10.05 14.23 3.45
CA ILE A 170 9.19 15.39 3.16
C ILE A 170 7.82 15.29 3.86
N MET A 171 7.59 14.21 4.62
CA MET A 171 6.31 13.92 5.26
C MET A 171 6.36 14.24 6.75
N GLN A 172 5.46 15.10 7.21
CA GLN A 172 5.32 15.45 8.62
C GLN A 172 4.01 14.92 9.18
N ILE A 173 4.08 14.12 10.25
CA ILE A 173 2.89 13.71 11.00
C ILE A 173 2.31 14.94 11.71
N ALA A 174 1.07 15.28 11.36
CA ALA A 174 0.31 16.37 11.95
C ALA A 174 -0.62 15.89 13.07
N ASP A 175 -1.21 14.70 12.92
CA ASP A 175 -2.13 14.10 13.87
C ASP A 175 -2.17 12.57 13.71
N VAL A 176 -2.59 11.85 14.76
CA VAL A 176 -2.68 10.39 14.78
C VAL A 176 -4.01 9.94 15.41
N PHE A 177 -4.77 9.15 14.67
CA PHE A 177 -6.05 8.58 15.08
C PHE A 177 -5.88 7.08 15.33
N SER A 178 -6.11 6.63 16.57
CA SER A 178 -6.22 5.20 16.88
C SER A 178 -7.55 4.65 16.35
N MET A 179 -7.52 3.45 15.79
CA MET A 179 -8.72 2.75 15.29
C MET A 179 -9.35 1.79 16.30
N GLU A 180 -8.81 1.75 17.52
CA GLU A 180 -9.36 1.00 18.68
C GLU A 180 -10.76 1.45 19.09
#